data_AF-A0A920UI54-F1
#
_entry.id   AF-A0A920UI54-F1
#
_cell.length_a   1.000
_cell.length_b   1.000
_cell.length_c   1.000
_cell.angle_alpha   90.00
_cell.angle_beta   90.00
_cell.angle_gamma   90.00
#
_symmetry.space_group_name_H-M   'P 1'
#
loop_
_entity.id
_entity.type
_entity.pdbx_description
1 polymer ?
#
loop_
_entity_poly.entity_id
_entity_poly.type
_entity_poly.pdbx_seq_one_letter_code
_entity_poly.pdbx_strand_id
1 'polypeptide(L)' 'MIFIPCEGGLSHKEAENTTPEHVSAGADVLLNSVIASAGA' A
#
# COMPACT_ATOMS: atom_id res chain seq x y z
N MET A 1 2.47 8.71 -5.68
CA MET A 1 2.50 8.03 -4.36
C MET A 1 1.33 7.06 -4.32
N ILE A 2 1.49 5.93 -3.62
CA ILE A 2 0.47 4.88 -3.52
C ILE A 2 0.11 4.77 -2.04
N PHE A 3 -1.15 5.07 -1.71
CA PHE A 3 -1.69 4.92 -0.35
C PHE A 3 -2.56 3.68 -0.27
N ILE A 4 -2.50 3.01 0.88
CA ILE A 4 -3.37 1.90 1.23
C ILE A 4 -4.19 2.28 2.48
N PRO A 5 -5.37 1.67 2.70
CA PRO A 5 -6.15 1.91 3.91
C PRO A 5 -5.43 1.43 5.16
N CYS A 6 -5.65 2.10 6.29
CA CYS A 6 -5.30 1.63 7.63
C CYS A 6 -6.56 1.54 8.51
N GLU A 7 -6.54 0.67 9.52
CA GLU A 7 -7.67 0.44 10.41
C GLU A 7 -8.10 1.72 11.13
N GLY A 8 -9.34 2.14 10.92
CA GLY A 8 -9.92 3.34 11.54
C GLY A 8 -9.22 4.66 11.16
N GLY A 9 -8.34 4.67 10.15
CA GLY A 9 -7.52 5.84 9.83
C GLY A 9 -6.49 6.19 10.92
N LEU A 10 -6.18 5.25 11.82
CA LEU A 10 -5.24 5.49 12.92
C LEU A 10 -3.82 5.58 12.38
N SER A 11 -3.06 6.57 12.83
CA SER A 11 -1.62 6.66 12.60
C SER A 11 -0.90 7.34 13.76
N HIS A 12 0.43 7.25 13.81
CA HIS A 12 1.28 7.78 14.89
C HIS A 12 0.93 7.19 16.27
N LYS A 13 0.46 5.94 16.30
CA LYS A 13 0.15 5.19 17.53
C LYS A 13 0.55 3.73 17.36
N GLU A 14 0.93 3.06 18.44
CA GLU A 14 1.36 1.65 18.44
C GLU A 14 0.28 0.68 17.93
N ALA A 15 -1.00 1.07 18.03
CA ALA A 15 -2.13 0.30 17.52
C ALA A 15 -2.42 0.54 16.02
N GLU A 16 -1.63 1.35 15.32
CA GLU A 16 -1.74 1.53 13.87
C GLU A 16 -1.55 0.18 13.15
N ASN A 17 -2.53 -0.20 12.34
CA ASN A 17 -2.53 -1.48 11.66
C ASN A 17 -3.17 -1.40 10.27
N THR A 18 -2.83 -2.36 9.41
CA THR A 18 -3.46 -2.59 8.11
C THR A 18 -3.58 -4.09 7.86
N THR A 19 -4.58 -4.51 7.09
CA THR A 19 -4.74 -5.94 6.79
C THR A 19 -3.70 -6.40 5.77
N PRO A 20 -3.30 -7.69 5.79
CA PRO A 20 -2.39 -8.26 4.79
C PRO A 20 -2.85 -8.03 3.33
N GLU A 21 -4.16 -8.04 3.08
CA GLU A 21 -4.74 -7.84 1.75
C GLU A 21 -4.53 -6.41 1.22
N HIS A 22 -4.63 -5.40 2.09
CA HIS A 22 -4.33 -4.03 1.69
C HIS A 22 -2.84 -3.84 1.42
N VAL A 23 -1.98 -4.52 2.18
CA VAL A 23 -0.52 -4.47 1.98
C VAL A 23 -0.15 -5.10 0.63
N SER A 24 -0.68 -6.29 0.33
CA SER A 24 -0.42 -6.96 -0.97
C SER A 24 -0.96 -6.15 -2.14
N ALA A 25 -2.18 -5.61 -2.04
CA ALA A 25 -2.76 -4.78 -3.09
C ALA A 25 -1.92 -3.51 -3.37
N GLY A 26 -1.43 -2.85 -2.32
CA GLY A 26 -0.52 -1.70 -2.48
C GLY A 26 0.80 -2.08 -3.17
N ALA A 27 1.37 -3.23 -2.80
CA ALA A 27 2.59 -3.75 -3.42
C ALA A 27 2.38 -4.12 -4.89
N ASP A 28 1.24 -4.72 -5.25
CA ASP A 28 0.91 -5.05 -6.64
C ASP A 28 0.77 -3.79 -7.50
N VAL A 29 0.11 -2.75 -6.98
CA VAL A 29 0.03 -1.45 -7.67
C VAL A 29 1.42 -0.86 -7.85
N LEU A 30 2.29 -0.94 -6.82
CA LEU A 30 3.67 -0.44 -6.91
C LEU A 30 4.47 -1.19 -7.98
N LEU A 31 4.43 -2.53 -7.95
CA LEU A 31 5.14 -3.37 -8.92
C LEU A 31 4.74 -3.01 -10.36
N ASN A 32 3.44 -2.99 -10.64
CA ASN A 32 2.94 -2.69 -11.98
C ASN A 32 3.24 -1.25 -12.40
N SER A 33 3.18 -0.29 -11.47
CA SER A 33 3.55 1.10 -11.74
C SER A 33 5.01 1.23 -12.13
N VAL A 34 5.91 0.51 -11.44
CA VAL A 34 7.35 0.50 -11.74
C VAL A 34 7.62 -0.17 -13.08
N ILE A 35 7.00 -1.31 -13.37
CA ILE A 35 7.12 -2.01 -14.66
C ILE A 35 6.70 -1.08 -15.80
N ALA A 36 5.53 -0.45 -15.70
CA ALA A 36 5.04 0.49 -16.70
C ALA A 36 5.98 1.69 -16.87
N SER A 37 6.52 2.21 -15.77
CA SER A 37 7.48 3.33 -15.82
C SER A 37 8.83 2.93 -16.40
N ALA A 38 9.21 1.65 -16.36
CA ALA A 38 10.48 1.15 -16.87
C ALA A 38 10.48 0.92 -18.40
N GLY A 39 9.37 1.20 -19.08
CA GLY A 39 9.25 1.08 -20.54
C GLY A 39 8.89 -0.32 -21.04
N ALA A 40 8.16 -1.08 -20.23
CA ALA A 40 7.50 -2.31 -20.68
C ALA A 40 6.43 -2.04 -21.74
#